data_AF-A0A060CUL0-F1
#
_entry.id   AF-A0A060CUL0-F1
#
_cell.length_a   1.000
_cell.length_b   1.000
_cell.length_c   1.000
_cell.angle_alpha   90.00
_cell.angle_beta   90.00
_cell.angle_gamma   90.00
#
_symmetry.space_group_name_H-M   'P 1'
#
loop_
_entity.id
_entity.type
_entity.pdbx_description
1 polymer ?
#
loop_
_entity_poly.entity_id
_entity_poly.type
_entity_poly.pdbx_seq_one_letter_code
_entity_poly.pdbx_strand_id
1 'polypeptide(L)'
;MDTTRFIRNFILFKEALQKQNFNNKELNTTSMQAALQSEQLALNEEAQGLQSEQVRAKMQIDFLGMQANLQNAKAETLNKLIQCQAMLKSLKDNAIINRANAFVSLLQVQANAANTITLHNFETAFKIIAMIGNEYDQINLISGRVEVKTKDQTNELKTILDSLSKELEKLNEQSEIDSIQVFSDKLEVLKDAPTRLWGFSTLSNADEGFYNESNELLASGSVCLFRSDKVGKHIITFKASNTKTTLSKNITISVVANKLKERTN
;
A
#
# COMPACT_ATOMS: atom_id res chain seq x y z
N MET A 1 -19.63 -25.66 27.97
CA MET A 1 -19.96 -27.08 27.99
C MET A 1 -21.34 -27.31 27.39
N ASP A 2 -21.39 -27.84 26.17
CA ASP A 2 -22.64 -28.25 25.54
C ASP A 2 -23.02 -29.65 26.05
N THR A 3 -24.04 -29.71 26.89
CA THR A 3 -24.52 -30.94 27.53
C THR A 3 -25.00 -31.97 26.49
N THR A 4 -25.52 -31.53 25.36
CA THR A 4 -26.06 -32.40 24.31
C THR A 4 -24.92 -33.10 23.56
N ARG A 5 -23.86 -32.36 23.25
CA ARG A 5 -22.66 -32.89 22.59
C ARG A 5 -21.91 -33.87 23.49
N PHE A 6 -21.82 -33.56 24.78
CA PHE A 6 -21.24 -34.45 25.79
C PHE A 6 -22.01 -35.77 25.90
N ILE A 7 -23.33 -35.73 26.06
CA ILE A 7 -24.17 -36.94 26.17
C ILE A 7 -24.05 -37.80 24.91
N ARG A 8 -24.06 -37.17 23.72
CA ARG A 8 -23.88 -37.88 22.46
C ARG A 8 -22.54 -38.59 22.38
N ASN A 9 -21.45 -37.88 22.69
CA ASN A 9 -20.10 -38.46 22.65
C ASN A 9 -19.94 -39.58 23.69
N PHE A 10 -20.50 -39.41 24.88
CA PHE A 10 -20.50 -40.43 25.92
C PHE A 10 -21.20 -41.73 25.47
N ILE A 11 -22.38 -41.63 24.88
CA ILE A 11 -23.11 -42.79 24.34
C ILE A 11 -22.30 -43.46 23.23
N LEU A 12 -21.73 -42.66 22.32
CA LEU A 12 -20.94 -43.16 21.18
C LEU A 12 -19.67 -43.90 21.62
N PHE A 13 -18.95 -43.36 22.61
CA PHE A 13 -17.78 -44.04 23.18
C PHE A 13 -18.17 -45.29 23.97
N LYS A 14 -19.30 -45.25 24.69
CA LYS A 14 -19.81 -46.41 25.42
C LYS A 14 -20.19 -47.56 24.47
N GLU A 15 -20.88 -47.26 23.36
CA GLU A 15 -21.23 -48.24 22.33
C GLU A 15 -20.00 -48.79 21.59
N ALA A 16 -19.00 -47.95 21.33
CA ALA A 16 -17.75 -48.37 20.69
C ALA A 16 -16.91 -49.27 21.61
N LEU A 17 -16.84 -48.95 22.91
CA LEU A 17 -16.07 -49.70 23.91
C LEU A 17 -16.80 -50.97 24.37
N GLN A 18 -18.13 -51.05 24.25
CA GLN A 18 -18.90 -52.27 24.56
C GLN A 18 -18.51 -53.47 23.68
N LYS A 19 -17.89 -53.23 22.52
CA LYS A 19 -17.37 -54.29 21.64
C LYS A 19 -16.07 -54.92 22.18
N GLN A 20 -15.46 -54.34 23.20
CA GLN A 20 -14.31 -54.89 23.92
C GLN A 20 -14.77 -55.34 25.32
N ASN A 21 -14.28 -56.48 25.82
CA ASN A 21 -14.68 -57.11 27.09
C ASN A 21 -14.28 -56.29 28.33
N PHE A 22 -14.81 -55.08 28.50
CA PHE A 22 -14.62 -54.25 29.69
C PHE A 22 -15.69 -54.55 30.75
N ASN A 23 -15.32 -54.38 32.02
CA ASN A 23 -16.30 -54.33 33.12
C ASN A 23 -17.15 -53.04 33.00
N ASN A 24 -18.45 -53.11 33.29
CA ASN A 24 -19.39 -51.99 33.26
C ASN A 24 -18.89 -50.73 34.00
N LYS A 25 -18.14 -50.89 35.10
CA LYS A 25 -17.58 -49.75 35.83
C LYS A 25 -16.47 -49.05 35.05
N GLU A 26 -15.54 -49.82 34.48
CA GLU A 26 -14.40 -49.32 33.70
C GLU A 26 -14.86 -48.73 32.36
N LEU A 27 -15.86 -49.35 31.74
CA LEU A 27 -16.50 -48.86 30.52
C LEU A 27 -17.07 -47.46 30.71
N ASN A 28 -17.85 -47.24 31.77
CA ASN A 28 -18.46 -45.94 32.04
C ASN A 28 -17.42 -44.88 32.42
N THR A 29 -16.39 -45.22 33.21
CA THR A 29 -15.33 -44.25 33.58
C THR A 29 -14.50 -43.82 32.37
N THR A 30 -14.11 -44.77 31.51
CA THR A 30 -13.31 -44.49 30.32
C THR A 30 -14.13 -43.72 29.27
N SER A 31 -15.41 -44.08 29.07
CA SER A 31 -16.32 -43.35 28.17
C SER A 31 -16.56 -41.92 28.65
N MET A 32 -16.64 -41.70 29.98
CA MET A 32 -16.80 -40.36 30.56
C MET A 32 -15.53 -39.52 30.37
N GLN A 33 -14.34 -40.08 30.61
CA GLN A 33 -13.08 -39.39 30.35
C GLN A 33 -12.89 -39.05 28.87
N ALA A 34 -13.21 -39.98 27.96
CA ALA A 34 -13.15 -39.74 26.52
C ALA A 34 -14.13 -38.65 26.06
N ALA A 35 -15.36 -38.65 26.60
CA ALA A 35 -16.34 -37.60 26.31
C ALA A 35 -15.89 -36.23 26.82
N LEU A 36 -15.29 -36.14 28.01
CA LEU A 36 -14.72 -34.91 28.55
C LEU A 36 -13.54 -34.39 27.72
N GLN A 37 -12.60 -35.26 27.34
CA GLN A 37 -11.47 -34.87 26.48
C GLN A 37 -11.95 -34.40 25.10
N SER A 38 -12.97 -35.07 24.53
CA SER A 38 -13.56 -34.65 23.26
C SER A 38 -14.22 -33.28 23.35
N GLU A 39 -14.86 -32.95 24.48
CA GLU A 39 -15.41 -31.62 24.70
C GLU A 39 -14.29 -30.57 24.83
N GLN A 40 -13.24 -30.88 25.60
CA GLN A 40 -12.10 -29.99 25.76
C GLN A 40 -11.38 -29.72 24.42
N LEU A 41 -11.27 -30.73 23.55
CA LEU A 41 -10.78 -30.55 22.19
C LEU A 41 -11.70 -29.67 21.36
N ALA A 42 -13.02 -29.85 21.44
CA ALA A 42 -13.97 -29.01 20.72
C ALA A 42 -13.93 -27.54 21.16
N LEU A 43 -13.79 -27.27 22.46
CA LEU A 43 -13.59 -25.91 22.97
C LEU A 43 -12.27 -25.29 22.48
N ASN A 44 -11.20 -26.09 22.42
CA ASN A 44 -9.92 -25.63 21.87
C ASN A 44 -10.01 -25.34 20.37
N GLU A 45 -10.73 -26.16 19.59
CA GLU A 45 -10.98 -25.92 18.17
C GLU A 45 -11.77 -24.61 17.95
N GLU A 46 -12.79 -24.36 18.77
CA GLU A 46 -13.57 -23.12 18.72
C GLU A 46 -12.71 -21.90 19.08
N ALA A 47 -11.89 -22.00 20.13
CA ALA A 47 -10.95 -20.95 20.52
C ALA A 47 -9.91 -20.67 19.43
N GLN A 48 -9.37 -21.70 18.78
CA GLN A 48 -8.47 -21.54 17.62
C GLN A 48 -9.19 -20.89 16.43
N GLY A 49 -10.45 -21.27 16.16
CA GLY A 49 -11.28 -20.65 15.14
C GLY A 49 -11.44 -19.15 15.37
N LEU A 50 -11.81 -18.75 16.59
CA LEU A 50 -11.92 -17.34 16.99
C LEU A 50 -10.60 -16.59 16.86
N GLN A 51 -9.50 -17.20 17.30
CA GLN A 51 -8.17 -16.60 17.16
C GLN A 51 -7.79 -16.40 15.69
N SER A 52 -8.13 -17.34 14.81
CA SER A 52 -7.86 -17.22 13.38
C SER A 52 -8.64 -16.07 12.72
N GLU A 53 -9.92 -15.89 13.09
CA GLU A 53 -10.72 -14.75 12.61
C GLU A 53 -10.21 -13.42 13.21
N GLN A 54 -9.75 -13.42 14.45
CA GLN A 54 -9.11 -12.23 15.05
C GLN A 54 -7.84 -11.84 14.29
N VAL A 55 -7.01 -12.82 13.91
CA VAL A 55 -5.81 -12.58 13.09
C VAL A 55 -6.18 -12.06 11.71
N ARG A 56 -7.23 -12.61 11.08
CA ARG A 56 -7.78 -12.11 9.81
C ARG A 56 -8.25 -10.66 9.92
N ALA A 57 -9.06 -10.34 10.92
CA ALA A 57 -9.55 -8.98 11.14
C ALA A 57 -8.41 -8.00 11.41
N LYS A 58 -7.39 -8.42 12.18
CA LYS A 58 -6.18 -7.62 12.40
C LYS A 58 -5.42 -7.37 11.11
N MET A 59 -5.22 -8.38 10.26
CA MET A 59 -4.58 -8.20 8.95
C MET A 59 -5.36 -7.21 8.07
N GLN A 60 -6.69 -7.26 8.10
CA GLN A 60 -7.52 -6.31 7.37
C GLN A 60 -7.36 -4.87 7.91
N ILE A 61 -7.33 -4.69 9.23
CA ILE A 61 -7.10 -3.39 9.86
C ILE A 61 -5.71 -2.87 9.52
N ASP A 62 -4.67 -3.71 9.60
CA ASP A 62 -3.30 -3.33 9.29
C ASP A 62 -3.17 -2.91 7.82
N PHE A 63 -3.83 -3.63 6.90
CA PHE A 63 -3.88 -3.26 5.48
C PHE A 63 -4.54 -1.89 5.25
N LEU A 64 -5.71 -1.66 5.83
CA LEU A 64 -6.41 -0.37 5.76
C LEU A 64 -5.60 0.75 6.42
N GLY A 65 -4.90 0.46 7.52
CA GLY A 65 -4.03 1.39 8.23
C GLY A 65 -2.81 1.79 7.39
N MET A 66 -2.15 0.84 6.72
CA MET A 66 -1.07 1.12 5.77
C MET A 66 -1.56 1.99 4.61
N GLN A 67 -2.76 1.72 4.11
CA GLN A 67 -3.39 2.52 3.04
C GLN A 67 -3.67 3.95 3.49
N ALA A 68 -4.25 4.14 4.69
CA ALA A 68 -4.51 5.46 5.26
C ALA A 68 -3.21 6.25 5.51
N ASN A 69 -2.17 5.59 6.02
CA ASN A 69 -0.86 6.20 6.21
C ASN A 69 -0.22 6.63 4.87
N LEU A 70 -0.35 5.81 3.84
CA LEU A 70 0.12 6.16 2.49
C LEU A 70 -0.60 7.41 1.97
N GLN A 71 -1.92 7.51 2.17
CA GLN A 71 -2.69 8.70 1.79
C GLN A 71 -2.30 9.95 2.59
N ASN A 72 -2.08 9.81 3.91
CA ASN A 72 -1.60 10.91 4.73
C ASN A 72 -0.22 11.40 4.28
N ALA A 73 0.73 10.49 4.01
CA ALA A 73 2.05 10.84 3.50
C ALA A 73 1.99 11.52 2.13
N LYS A 74 1.06 11.09 1.27
CA LYS A 74 0.80 11.74 -0.03
C LYS A 74 0.27 13.17 0.17
N ALA A 75 -0.71 13.36 1.04
CA ALA A 75 -1.27 14.68 1.36
C ALA A 75 -0.21 15.62 1.95
N GLU A 76 0.66 15.12 2.83
CA GLU A 76 1.75 15.90 3.41
C GLU A 76 2.77 16.32 2.34
N THR A 77 3.15 15.41 1.45
CA THR A 77 4.04 15.72 0.32
C THR A 77 3.43 16.79 -0.58
N LEU A 78 2.14 16.68 -0.92
CA LEU A 78 1.43 17.68 -1.71
C LEU A 78 1.44 19.06 -1.03
N ASN A 79 1.18 19.12 0.27
CA ASN A 79 1.24 20.37 1.04
C ASN A 79 2.63 21.00 0.99
N LYS A 80 3.70 20.21 1.12
CA LYS A 80 5.08 20.70 0.99
C LYS A 80 5.37 21.24 -0.41
N LEU A 81 4.90 20.57 -1.47
CA LEU A 81 5.05 21.05 -2.85
C LEU A 81 4.33 22.39 -3.09
N ILE A 82 3.11 22.53 -2.58
CA ILE A 82 2.36 23.79 -2.66
C ILE A 82 3.10 24.92 -1.93
N GLN A 83 3.66 24.64 -0.74
CA GLN A 83 4.46 25.60 0.00
C GLN A 83 5.73 26.01 -0.75
N CYS A 84 6.47 25.05 -1.32
CA CYS A 84 7.63 25.34 -2.15
C CYS A 84 7.28 26.23 -3.35
N GLN A 85 6.18 25.93 -4.05
CA GLN A 85 5.72 26.74 -5.18
C GLN A 85 5.32 28.17 -4.76
N ALA A 86 4.63 28.31 -3.63
CA ALA A 86 4.29 29.62 -3.07
C ALA A 86 5.54 30.42 -2.69
N MET A 87 6.55 29.76 -2.11
CA MET A 87 7.84 30.37 -1.76
C MET A 87 8.60 30.84 -3.02
N LEU A 88 8.63 30.03 -4.08
CA LEU A 88 9.25 30.41 -5.36
C LEU A 88 8.56 31.63 -5.98
N LYS A 89 7.22 31.66 -5.95
CA LYS A 89 6.44 32.82 -6.42
C LYS A 89 6.78 34.07 -5.61
N SER A 90 6.81 33.96 -4.28
CA SER A 90 7.17 35.07 -3.38
C SER A 90 8.60 35.58 -3.63
N LEU A 91 9.57 34.68 -3.84
CA LEU A 91 10.94 35.05 -4.20
C LEU A 91 11.00 35.84 -5.52
N LYS A 92 10.26 35.39 -6.53
CA LYS A 92 10.15 36.10 -7.82
C LYS A 92 9.52 37.49 -7.66
N ASP A 93 8.42 37.58 -6.92
CA ASP A 93 7.73 38.85 -6.66
C ASP A 93 8.66 39.82 -5.90
N ASN A 94 9.38 39.34 -4.88
CA ASN A 94 10.38 40.12 -4.15
C ASN A 94 11.54 40.61 -5.05
N ALA A 95 12.01 39.77 -5.98
CA ALA A 95 13.03 40.18 -6.94
C ALA A 95 12.53 41.29 -7.88
N ILE A 96 11.28 41.18 -8.37
CA ILE A 96 10.65 42.22 -9.21
C ILE A 96 10.48 43.53 -8.43
N ILE A 97 10.05 43.47 -7.16
CA ILE A 97 9.91 44.64 -6.29
C ILE A 97 11.27 45.33 -6.10
N ASN A 98 12.31 44.56 -5.77
CA ASN A 98 13.66 45.10 -5.58
C ASN A 98 14.21 45.73 -6.87
N ARG A 99 13.95 45.10 -8.02
CA ARG A 99 14.28 45.66 -9.32
C ARG A 99 13.57 47.00 -9.58
N ALA A 100 12.27 47.08 -9.29
CA ALA A 100 11.51 48.32 -9.43
C ALA A 100 12.05 49.42 -8.50
N ASN A 101 12.31 49.10 -7.23
CA ASN A 101 12.88 50.04 -6.26
C ASN A 101 14.24 50.57 -6.74
N ALA A 102 15.12 49.69 -7.21
CA ALA A 102 16.42 50.09 -7.74
C ALA A 102 16.31 50.97 -8.99
N PHE A 103 15.35 50.71 -9.89
CA PHE A 103 15.09 51.59 -11.03
C PHE A 103 14.59 52.97 -10.60
N VAL A 104 13.67 53.04 -9.63
CA VAL A 104 13.20 54.32 -9.08
C VAL A 104 14.36 55.10 -8.46
N SER A 105 15.23 54.44 -7.69
CA SER A 105 16.43 55.08 -7.14
C SER A 105 17.41 55.55 -8.22
N LEU A 106 17.63 54.77 -9.28
CA LEU A 106 18.47 55.17 -10.40
C LEU A 106 17.91 56.42 -11.10
N LEU A 107 16.60 56.47 -11.33
CA LEU A 107 15.93 57.62 -11.94
C LEU A 107 15.98 58.86 -11.03
N GLN A 108 15.82 58.70 -9.71
CA GLN A 108 15.96 59.80 -8.75
C GLN A 108 17.39 60.37 -8.74
N VAL A 109 18.40 59.50 -8.77
CA VAL A 109 19.81 59.90 -8.83
C VAL A 109 20.11 60.64 -10.15
N GLN A 110 19.59 60.15 -11.28
CA GLN A 110 19.71 60.83 -12.58
C GLN A 110 19.00 62.20 -12.60
N ALA A 111 17.80 62.29 -12.02
CA ALA A 111 17.03 63.53 -11.97
C ALA A 111 17.67 64.60 -11.08
N ASN A 112 18.34 64.20 -10.00
CA ASN A 112 19.02 65.11 -9.07
C ASN A 112 20.47 65.45 -9.47
N ALA A 113 21.15 64.57 -10.23
CA ALA A 113 22.53 64.79 -10.68
C ALA A 113 22.55 65.56 -12.00
N ALA A 114 22.26 66.86 -11.95
CA ALA A 114 22.02 67.69 -13.12
C ALA A 114 23.14 67.74 -14.18
N ASN A 115 24.39 67.29 -13.93
CA ASN A 115 25.47 67.29 -14.93
C ASN A 115 26.63 66.28 -14.72
N THR A 116 26.55 65.35 -13.76
CA THR A 116 27.71 64.54 -13.33
C THR A 116 27.66 63.06 -13.72
N ILE A 117 26.50 62.55 -14.15
CA ILE A 117 26.35 61.14 -14.53
C ILE A 117 26.51 61.02 -16.04
N THR A 118 27.58 60.34 -16.46
CA THR A 118 27.76 59.98 -17.86
C THR A 118 26.71 58.96 -18.29
N LEU A 119 26.23 59.07 -19.54
CA LEU A 119 25.29 58.10 -20.16
C LEU A 119 25.75 56.65 -19.94
N HIS A 120 27.06 56.45 -19.97
CA HIS A 120 27.71 55.16 -19.76
C HIS A 120 27.48 54.56 -18.35
N ASN A 121 27.60 55.36 -17.30
CA ASN A 121 27.38 54.91 -15.92
C ASN A 121 25.90 54.58 -15.68
N PHE A 122 25.01 55.37 -16.28
CA PHE A 122 23.57 55.12 -16.24
C PHE A 122 23.19 53.82 -16.96
N GLU A 123 23.68 53.61 -18.17
CA GLU A 123 23.40 52.39 -18.95
C GLU A 123 23.93 51.13 -18.26
N THR A 124 25.10 51.23 -17.63
CA THR A 124 25.70 50.14 -16.85
C THR A 124 24.84 49.79 -15.63
N ALA A 125 24.43 50.79 -14.84
CA ALA A 125 23.55 50.59 -13.70
C ALA A 125 22.17 50.04 -14.11
N PHE A 126 21.59 50.54 -15.21
CA PHE A 126 20.33 50.06 -15.76
C PHE A 126 20.42 48.57 -16.15
N LYS A 127 21.50 48.17 -16.83
CA LYS A 127 21.75 46.76 -17.20
C LYS A 127 21.91 45.87 -15.97
N ILE A 128 22.62 46.34 -14.94
CA ILE A 128 22.79 45.59 -13.68
C ILE A 128 21.47 45.41 -12.94
N ILE A 129 20.65 46.46 -12.82
CA ILE A 129 19.34 46.40 -12.19
C ILE A 129 18.39 45.49 -12.99
N ALA A 130 18.47 45.53 -14.33
CA ALA A 130 17.68 44.66 -15.20
C ALA A 130 17.97 43.16 -15.01
N MET A 131 19.10 42.81 -14.39
CA MET A 131 19.48 41.44 -14.08
C MET A 131 18.99 40.96 -12.71
N ILE A 132 18.47 41.84 -11.83
CA ILE A 132 17.87 41.42 -10.56
C ILE A 132 16.69 40.49 -10.83
N GLY A 133 16.77 39.26 -10.32
CA GLY A 133 15.78 38.19 -10.53
C GLY A 133 16.11 37.21 -11.66
N ASN A 134 17.24 37.38 -12.34
CA ASN A 134 17.79 36.39 -13.28
C ASN A 134 19.02 35.70 -12.66
N GLU A 135 19.24 34.42 -12.96
CA GLU A 135 20.47 33.72 -12.61
C GLU A 135 21.58 34.01 -13.63
N TYR A 136 22.77 34.37 -13.16
CA TYR A 136 23.95 34.62 -14.00
C TYR A 136 25.21 34.13 -13.28
N ASP A 137 26.17 33.57 -14.02
CA ASP A 137 27.41 33.02 -13.43
C ASP A 137 28.44 34.11 -13.10
N GLN A 138 28.63 35.09 -13.99
CA GLN A 138 29.55 36.23 -13.80
C GLN A 138 29.04 37.46 -14.55
N ILE A 139 29.22 38.64 -13.95
CA ILE A 139 29.09 39.94 -14.61
C ILE A 139 30.51 40.45 -14.87
N ASN A 140 30.96 40.43 -16.14
CA ASN A 140 32.23 41.03 -16.51
C ASN A 140 32.01 42.44 -17.07
N LEU A 141 32.63 43.43 -16.43
CA LEU A 141 32.70 44.82 -16.88
C LEU A 141 34.01 45.02 -17.64
N ILE A 142 33.97 44.91 -18.97
CA ILE A 142 35.16 45.11 -19.81
C ILE A 142 34.94 46.39 -20.63
N SER A 143 35.77 47.42 -20.35
CA SER A 143 35.88 48.67 -21.14
C SER A 143 34.54 49.26 -21.63
N GLY A 144 33.57 49.32 -20.71
CA GLY A 144 32.28 49.95 -20.95
C GLY A 144 31.24 49.10 -21.69
N ARG A 145 31.49 47.80 -21.87
CA ARG A 145 30.47 46.82 -22.27
C ARG A 145 30.22 45.87 -21.11
N VAL A 146 28.95 45.73 -20.75
CA VAL A 146 28.49 44.69 -19.83
C VAL A 146 28.29 43.42 -20.67
N GLU A 147 29.22 42.48 -20.55
CA GLU A 147 29.12 41.18 -21.23
C GLU A 147 28.60 40.17 -20.20
N VAL A 148 27.36 39.73 -20.41
CA VAL A 148 26.65 38.84 -19.49
C VAL A 148 26.60 37.46 -20.12
N LYS A 149 27.23 36.47 -19.48
CA LYS A 149 26.91 35.07 -19.74
C LYS A 149 25.63 34.73 -19.00
N THR A 150 24.51 34.84 -19.70
CA THR A 150 23.25 34.26 -19.23
C THR A 150 23.44 32.76 -19.10
N LYS A 151 23.25 32.23 -17.89
CA LYS A 151 22.94 30.81 -17.75
C LYS A 151 21.59 30.62 -18.43
N ASP A 152 21.48 29.70 -19.38
CA ASP A 152 20.18 29.26 -19.87
C ASP A 152 19.33 28.97 -18.64
N GLN A 153 18.18 29.67 -18.54
CA GLN A 153 17.28 29.59 -17.40
C GLN A 153 17.24 28.16 -16.89
N THR A 154 17.61 27.98 -15.62
CA THR A 154 17.62 26.72 -14.90
C THR A 154 16.27 26.05 -15.05
N ASN A 155 16.21 25.25 -16.12
CA ASN A 155 15.20 24.24 -16.34
C ASN A 155 15.24 23.27 -15.17
N GLU A 156 16.30 23.18 -14.37
CA GLU A 156 16.38 22.25 -13.24
C GLU A 156 15.22 22.39 -12.24
N LEU A 157 14.90 23.60 -11.77
CA LEU A 157 13.83 23.78 -10.78
C LEU A 157 12.45 23.59 -11.39
N LYS A 158 12.25 24.04 -12.63
CA LYS A 158 11.02 23.83 -13.39
C LYS A 158 10.84 22.37 -13.82
N THR A 159 11.93 21.67 -14.12
CA THR A 159 11.99 20.24 -14.45
C THR A 159 11.79 19.40 -13.21
N ILE A 160 12.31 19.82 -12.06
CA ILE A 160 12.01 19.21 -10.75
C ILE A 160 10.52 19.42 -10.43
N LEU A 161 9.97 20.61 -10.67
CA LEU A 161 8.55 20.88 -10.45
C LEU A 161 7.66 20.08 -11.42
N ASP A 162 8.04 19.99 -12.70
CA ASP A 162 7.34 19.24 -13.74
C ASP A 162 7.49 17.73 -13.50
N SER A 163 8.64 17.25 -13.04
CA SER A 163 8.83 15.85 -12.66
C SER A 163 8.02 15.51 -11.43
N LEU A 164 8.02 16.36 -10.40
CA LEU A 164 7.19 16.20 -9.20
C LEU A 164 5.70 16.29 -9.54
N SER A 165 5.29 17.15 -10.47
CA SER A 165 3.90 17.26 -10.93
C SER A 165 3.47 16.03 -11.73
N LYS A 166 4.36 15.47 -12.57
CA LYS A 166 4.13 14.19 -13.25
C LYS A 166 4.11 13.01 -12.28
N GLU A 167 4.97 13.00 -11.28
CA GLU A 167 4.95 12.01 -10.20
C GLU A 167 3.63 12.13 -9.41
N LEU A 168 3.16 13.36 -9.19
CA LEU A 168 1.88 13.65 -8.53
C LEU A 168 0.69 13.19 -9.37
N GLU A 169 0.68 13.46 -10.68
CA GLU A 169 -0.33 12.96 -11.61
C GLU A 169 -0.34 11.44 -11.67
N LYS A 170 0.83 10.79 -11.76
CA LYS A 170 0.93 9.33 -11.65
C LYS A 170 0.39 8.80 -10.32
N LEU A 171 0.71 9.47 -9.21
CA LEU A 171 0.18 9.12 -7.89
C LEU A 171 -1.33 9.40 -7.78
N ASN A 172 -1.87 10.33 -8.56
CA ASN A 172 -3.28 10.66 -8.60
C ASN A 172 -4.07 9.73 -9.53
N GLU A 173 -3.50 9.29 -10.64
CA GLU A 173 -4.02 8.19 -11.46
C GLU A 173 -3.97 6.87 -10.68
N GLN A 174 -2.93 6.65 -9.87
CA GLN A 174 -2.87 5.56 -8.88
C GLN A 174 -3.76 5.78 -7.64
N SER A 175 -4.55 6.86 -7.58
CA SER A 175 -5.40 7.20 -6.42
C SER A 175 -6.83 6.70 -6.48
N GLU A 176 -7.22 5.99 -7.54
CA GLU A 176 -8.09 4.84 -7.33
C GLU A 176 -7.22 3.81 -6.61
N ILE A 177 -7.18 3.89 -5.26
CA ILE A 177 -6.39 3.01 -4.38
C ILE A 177 -7.05 1.64 -4.33
N ASP A 178 -7.31 1.10 -5.50
CA ASP A 178 -7.84 -0.18 -5.80
C ASP A 178 -6.68 -1.15 -5.56
N SER A 179 -6.57 -1.58 -4.30
CA SER A 179 -5.55 -2.52 -3.86
C SER A 179 -6.21 -3.85 -3.59
N ILE A 180 -5.46 -4.90 -3.92
CA ILE A 180 -5.89 -6.29 -3.77
C ILE A 180 -4.77 -7.06 -3.08
N GLN A 181 -5.14 -7.84 -2.07
CA GLN A 181 -4.21 -8.70 -1.37
C GLN A 181 -4.86 -10.06 -1.14
N VAL A 182 -4.03 -11.09 -1.19
CA VAL A 182 -4.46 -12.47 -0.95
C VAL A 182 -3.52 -13.10 0.06
N PHE A 183 -4.11 -13.81 1.01
CA PHE A 183 -3.44 -14.49 2.10
C PHE A 183 -3.92 -15.93 2.17
N SER A 184 -3.10 -16.79 2.76
CA SER A 184 -3.45 -18.17 3.09
C SER A 184 -3.12 -18.43 4.54
N ASP A 185 -3.89 -19.28 5.19
CA ASP A 185 -3.55 -19.82 6.51
C ASP A 185 -2.24 -20.65 6.45
N LYS A 186 -2.02 -21.35 5.34
CA LYS A 186 -0.83 -22.18 5.08
C LYS A 186 -0.40 -22.11 3.62
N LEU A 187 0.90 -22.03 3.38
CA LEU A 187 1.47 -22.08 2.03
C LEU A 187 1.78 -23.51 1.58
N GLU A 188 1.82 -24.46 2.50
CA GLU A 188 2.05 -25.87 2.23
C GLU A 188 1.01 -26.74 2.92
N VAL A 189 0.36 -27.63 2.15
CA VAL A 189 -0.76 -28.46 2.59
C VAL A 189 -0.60 -29.88 2.09
N LEU A 190 -1.12 -30.86 2.85
CA LEU A 190 -1.15 -32.24 2.38
C LEU A 190 -2.18 -32.39 1.25
N LYS A 191 -1.94 -33.35 0.36
CA LYS A 191 -2.95 -33.81 -0.60
C LYS A 191 -4.28 -34.05 0.12
N ASP A 192 -5.37 -33.56 -0.48
CA ASP A 192 -6.74 -33.62 0.05
C ASP A 192 -7.01 -32.86 1.35
N ALA A 193 -6.01 -32.20 1.94
CA ALA A 193 -6.23 -31.34 3.10
C ALA A 193 -6.77 -29.96 2.65
N PRO A 194 -7.83 -29.45 3.30
CA PRO A 194 -8.34 -28.12 3.00
C PRO A 194 -7.45 -27.04 3.62
N THR A 195 -7.39 -25.87 2.97
CA THR A 195 -6.69 -24.67 3.42
C THR A 195 -7.57 -23.44 3.17
N ARG A 196 -7.50 -22.45 4.06
CA ARG A 196 -8.32 -21.24 3.93
C ARG A 196 -7.53 -20.13 3.26
N LEU A 197 -8.12 -19.56 2.24
CA LEU A 197 -7.61 -18.38 1.53
C LEU A 197 -8.48 -17.19 1.85
N TRP A 198 -7.85 -16.05 2.05
CA TRP A 198 -8.50 -14.78 2.32
C TRP A 198 -8.06 -13.75 1.28
N GLY A 199 -9.04 -13.15 0.62
CA GLY A 199 -8.85 -12.10 -0.36
C GLY A 199 -9.38 -10.81 0.25
N PHE A 200 -8.61 -9.74 0.13
CA PHE A 200 -9.03 -8.40 0.54
C PHE A 200 -8.92 -7.50 -0.67
N SER A 201 -9.99 -6.79 -0.97
CA SER A 201 -9.98 -5.68 -1.90
C SER A 201 -10.53 -4.42 -1.24
N THR A 202 -10.00 -3.28 -1.63
CA THR A 202 -10.56 -1.96 -1.31
C THR A 202 -11.48 -1.44 -2.43
N LEU A 203 -11.68 -2.24 -3.48
CA LEU A 203 -12.47 -1.88 -4.64
C LEU A 203 -13.95 -1.72 -4.24
N SER A 204 -14.52 -0.56 -4.51
CA SER A 204 -15.91 -0.26 -4.17
C SER A 204 -16.86 -1.04 -5.08
N ASN A 205 -17.89 -1.68 -4.50
CA ASN A 205 -18.90 -2.48 -5.22
C ASN A 205 -18.28 -3.49 -6.21
N ALA A 206 -17.25 -4.20 -5.75
CA ALA A 206 -16.55 -5.20 -6.54
C ALA A 206 -17.22 -6.57 -6.48
N ASP A 207 -17.28 -7.24 -7.62
CA ASP A 207 -17.46 -8.69 -7.69
C ASP A 207 -16.11 -9.36 -7.40
N GLU A 208 -16.06 -10.09 -6.29
CA GLU A 208 -14.86 -10.75 -5.79
C GLU A 208 -14.93 -12.26 -5.97
N GLY A 209 -13.80 -12.89 -6.32
CA GLY A 209 -13.72 -14.34 -6.41
C GLY A 209 -12.32 -14.89 -6.53
N PHE A 210 -12.20 -16.18 -6.24
CA PHE A 210 -10.97 -16.94 -6.39
C PHE A 210 -11.03 -17.81 -7.63
N TYR A 211 -9.94 -17.84 -8.38
CA TYR A 211 -9.82 -18.52 -9.66
C TYR A 211 -8.61 -19.45 -9.66
N ASN A 212 -8.73 -20.59 -10.35
CA ASN A 212 -7.61 -21.50 -10.57
C ASN A 212 -6.70 -21.05 -11.73
N GLU A 213 -5.68 -21.84 -12.05
CA GLU A 213 -4.73 -21.59 -13.16
C GLU A 213 -5.41 -21.52 -14.53
N SER A 214 -6.48 -22.31 -14.72
CA SER A 214 -7.32 -22.29 -15.92
C SER A 214 -8.34 -21.15 -15.94
N ASN A 215 -8.28 -20.26 -14.95
CA ASN A 215 -9.19 -19.13 -14.77
C ASN A 215 -10.66 -19.53 -14.50
N GLU A 216 -10.89 -20.71 -13.95
CA GLU A 216 -12.20 -21.18 -13.50
C GLU A 216 -12.48 -20.72 -12.08
N LEU A 217 -13.72 -20.34 -11.79
CA LEU A 217 -14.14 -19.85 -10.48
C LEU A 217 -14.13 -21.00 -9.45
N LEU A 218 -13.34 -20.84 -8.40
CA LEU A 218 -13.27 -21.75 -7.26
C LEU A 218 -14.30 -21.38 -6.18
N ALA A 219 -14.40 -20.09 -5.86
CA ALA A 219 -15.33 -19.56 -4.86
C ALA A 219 -15.58 -18.07 -5.10
N SER A 220 -16.80 -17.61 -4.80
CA SER A 220 -17.16 -16.19 -4.80
C SER A 220 -17.02 -15.57 -3.40
N GLY A 221 -16.63 -14.29 -3.36
CA GLY A 221 -16.43 -13.52 -2.14
C GLY A 221 -14.99 -13.54 -1.60
N SER A 222 -14.82 -13.04 -0.38
CA SER A 222 -13.52 -12.77 0.24
C SER A 222 -12.83 -13.98 0.88
N VAL A 223 -13.50 -15.15 0.93
CA VAL A 223 -12.98 -16.36 1.58
C VAL A 223 -13.17 -17.58 0.67
N CYS A 224 -12.11 -18.37 0.51
CA CYS A 224 -12.16 -19.63 -0.23
C CYS A 224 -11.58 -20.77 0.61
N LEU A 225 -12.28 -21.90 0.67
CA LEU A 225 -11.75 -23.15 1.22
C LEU A 225 -11.17 -23.98 0.06
N PHE A 226 -9.86 -23.89 -0.14
CA PHE A 226 -9.19 -24.58 -1.24
C PHE A 226 -8.80 -26.01 -0.83
N ARG A 227 -9.01 -26.97 -1.73
CA ARG A 227 -8.57 -28.36 -1.61
C ARG A 227 -8.14 -28.85 -2.98
N SER A 228 -7.06 -29.64 -3.01
CA SER A 228 -6.56 -30.24 -4.25
C SER A 228 -6.13 -31.69 -4.03
N ASP A 229 -6.45 -32.52 -5.01
CA ASP A 229 -6.11 -33.95 -5.10
C ASP A 229 -4.77 -34.18 -5.82
N LYS A 230 -4.24 -33.16 -6.49
CA LYS A 230 -2.99 -33.20 -7.25
C LYS A 230 -1.84 -32.61 -6.44
N VAL A 231 -0.77 -33.39 -6.32
CA VAL A 231 0.49 -32.96 -5.68
C VAL A 231 1.22 -32.01 -6.63
N GLY A 232 1.71 -30.88 -6.11
CA GLY A 232 2.37 -29.85 -6.90
C GLY A 232 2.08 -28.44 -6.40
N LYS A 233 2.61 -27.44 -7.11
CA LYS A 233 2.30 -26.04 -6.85
C LYS A 233 1.02 -25.66 -7.59
N HIS A 234 0.09 -25.04 -6.88
CA HIS A 234 -1.17 -24.54 -7.43
C HIS A 234 -1.19 -23.03 -7.29
N ILE A 235 -1.33 -22.32 -8.40
CA ILE A 235 -1.47 -20.86 -8.40
C ILE A 235 -2.95 -20.53 -8.34
N ILE A 236 -3.34 -19.77 -7.32
CA ILE A 236 -4.69 -19.31 -7.10
C ILE A 236 -4.70 -17.80 -7.26
N THR A 237 -5.62 -17.31 -8.08
CA THR A 237 -5.76 -15.89 -8.38
C THR A 237 -6.99 -15.35 -7.70
N PHE A 238 -6.83 -14.40 -6.78
CA PHE A 238 -7.94 -13.62 -6.26
C PHE A 238 -8.18 -12.43 -7.21
N LYS A 239 -9.41 -12.26 -7.67
CA LYS A 239 -9.81 -11.15 -8.55
C LYS A 239 -10.93 -10.36 -7.91
N ALA A 240 -10.85 -9.05 -8.05
CA ALA A 240 -11.91 -8.11 -7.70
C ALA A 240 -12.13 -7.20 -8.91
N SER A 241 -13.36 -7.15 -9.42
CA SER A 241 -13.71 -6.33 -10.59
C SER A 241 -14.96 -5.52 -10.34
N ASN A 242 -14.97 -4.27 -10.79
CA ASN A 242 -16.16 -3.43 -10.87
C ASN A 242 -16.36 -2.96 -12.33
N THR A 243 -17.28 -2.03 -12.56
CA THR A 243 -17.59 -1.51 -13.91
C THR A 243 -16.45 -0.72 -14.58
N LYS A 244 -15.39 -0.36 -13.84
CA LYS A 244 -14.29 0.52 -14.30
C LYS A 244 -12.92 -0.14 -14.24
N THR A 245 -12.64 -0.91 -13.21
CA THR A 245 -11.31 -1.44 -12.89
C THR A 245 -11.38 -2.92 -12.52
N THR A 246 -10.30 -3.64 -12.81
CA THR A 246 -10.13 -5.05 -12.47
C THR A 246 -8.78 -5.25 -11.85
N LEU A 247 -8.77 -5.82 -10.64
CA LEU A 247 -7.58 -6.13 -9.88
C LEU A 247 -7.43 -7.64 -9.75
N SER A 248 -6.18 -8.12 -9.77
CA SER A 248 -5.89 -9.52 -9.53
C SER A 248 -4.59 -9.70 -8.76
N LYS A 249 -4.57 -10.64 -7.80
CA LYS A 249 -3.36 -11.04 -7.07
C LYS A 249 -3.28 -12.56 -6.97
N ASN A 250 -2.07 -13.08 -7.13
CA ASN A 250 -1.81 -14.51 -7.12
C ASN A 250 -1.19 -14.95 -5.80
N ILE A 251 -1.55 -16.14 -5.35
CA ILE A 251 -0.89 -16.88 -4.27
C ILE A 251 -0.58 -18.29 -4.76
N THR A 252 0.57 -18.82 -4.37
CA THR A 252 0.95 -20.20 -4.70
C THR A 252 0.81 -21.07 -3.46
N ILE A 253 0.05 -22.15 -3.58
CA ILE A 253 -0.13 -23.17 -2.55
C ILE A 253 0.61 -24.43 -2.99
N SER A 254 1.51 -24.92 -2.14
CA SER A 254 2.26 -26.15 -2.37
C SER A 254 1.50 -27.34 -1.77
N VAL A 255 1.03 -28.26 -2.61
CA VAL A 255 0.34 -29.48 -2.19
C VAL A 255 1.34 -30.62 -2.20
N VAL A 256 1.58 -31.24 -1.04
CA VAL A 256 2.58 -32.30 -0.85
C VAL A 256 1.94 -33.65 -0.53
N ALA A 257 2.56 -34.74 -0.99
CA ALA A 257 2.09 -36.10 -0.72
C ALA A 257 2.29 -36.48 0.77
N ASN A 258 1.34 -37.22 1.33
CA ASN A 258 1.47 -37.75 2.69
C ASN A 258 2.27 -39.06 2.68
N LYS A 259 3.60 -38.95 2.76
CA LYS A 259 4.54 -40.09 2.76
C LYS A 259 4.33 -41.09 3.92
N LEU A 260 3.59 -40.73 4.97
CA LEU A 260 3.31 -41.63 6.10
C LEU A 260 2.16 -42.60 5.80
N LYS A 261 1.17 -42.19 5.00
CA LYS A 261 0.06 -43.06 4.55
C LYS A 261 0.47 -44.01 3.43
N GLU A 262 1.49 -43.66 2.65
CA GLU A 262 2.01 -44.51 1.56
C GLU A 262 2.75 -45.75 2.07
N ARG A 263 3.22 -45.76 3.34
CA ARG A 263 3.90 -46.93 3.94
C ARG A 263 2.95 -47.95 4.57
N THR A 264 1.65 -47.65 4.61
CA THR A 264 0.64 -48.49 5.30
C THR A 264 -0.29 -49.24 4.33
N ASN A 265 -0.12 -49.06 3.03
CA ASN A 265 -0.80 -49.81 1.97
C ASN A 265 0.13 -50.82 1.32
#